data_AF-A0A6L6HQ30-F1
#
_entry.id   AF-A0A6L6HQ30-F1
#
_cell.length_a   1.000
_cell.length_b   1.000
_cell.length_c   1.000
_cell.angle_alpha   90.00
_cell.angle_beta   90.00
_cell.angle_gamma   90.00
#
_symmetry.space_group_name_H-M   'P 1'
#
loop_
_entity.id
_entity.type
_entity.pdbx_description
1 polymer ?
#
loop_
_entity_poly.entity_id
_entity_poly.type
_entity_poly.pdbx_seq_one_letter_code
_entity_poly.pdbx_strand_id
1 'polypeptide(L)'
;MHVNHVQPPLSPPLKSPPPAAERLEQAFLEEMLKYCGPKPENGAFGGGIGEDQFGSFLTQEYAAVMAAQIDLGFGKRMDLQ
;
A
#
# COMPACT_ATOMS: atom_id res chain seq x y z
N MET A 1 6.93 13.75 48.47
CA MET A 1 6.27 12.99 47.39
C MET A 1 6.88 13.41 46.06
N HIS A 2 7.73 12.58 45.45
CA HIS A 2 8.26 12.85 44.11
C HIS A 2 7.27 12.29 43.08
N VAL A 3 6.72 13.16 42.24
CA VAL A 3 5.82 12.77 41.16
C VAL A 3 6.69 12.45 39.95
N ASN A 4 6.70 11.17 39.54
CA ASN A 4 7.43 10.76 38.35
C ASN A 4 6.69 11.31 37.12
N HIS A 5 7.34 12.16 36.35
CA HIS A 5 6.80 12.65 35.08
C HIS A 5 6.90 11.52 34.05
N VAL A 6 5.76 10.89 33.74
CA VAL A 6 5.67 9.88 32.68
C VAL A 6 5.68 10.61 31.35
N GLN A 7 6.81 10.53 30.64
CA GLN A 7 6.93 11.08 29.29
C GLN A 7 6.05 10.26 28.33
N PRO A 8 5.18 10.89 27.53
CA PRO A 8 4.34 10.16 26.59
C PRO A 8 5.21 9.42 25.56
N PRO A 9 4.76 8.26 25.04
CA PRO A 9 5.53 7.51 24.06
C PRO A 9 5.84 8.40 22.84
N LEU A 10 7.10 8.36 22.37
CA LEU A 10 7.50 9.04 21.14
C LEU A 10 6.58 8.58 20.01
N SER A 11 5.83 9.53 19.43
CA SER A 11 5.02 9.27 18.24
C SER A 11 5.92 8.69 17.15
N PRO A 12 5.49 7.63 16.44
CA PRO A 12 6.27 7.10 15.32
C PRO A 12 6.50 8.21 14.29
N PRO A 13 7.67 8.25 13.63
CA PRO A 13 7.93 9.25 12.60
C PRO A 13 6.89 9.12 11.50
N LEU A 14 6.29 10.25 11.11
CA LEU A 14 5.39 10.33 9.97
C LEU A 14 6.16 9.91 8.70
N LYS A 15 5.69 8.86 8.02
CA LYS A 15 6.25 8.46 6.73
C LYS A 15 5.99 9.58 5.72
N SER A 16 7.03 10.05 5.04
CA SER A 16 6.88 11.00 3.94
C SER A 16 6.05 10.35 2.82
N PRO A 17 5.21 11.14 2.12
CA PRO A 17 4.47 10.62 0.98
C PRO A 17 5.43 10.12 -0.11
N PRO A 18 5.06 9.06 -0.85
CA PRO A 18 5.89 8.54 -1.93
C PRO A 18 6.03 9.57 -3.07
N PRO A 19 7.14 9.54 -3.82
CA PRO A 19 7.34 10.38 -5.00
C PRO A 19 6.21 10.24 -6.02
N ALA A 20 6.02 11.27 -6.87
CA ALA A 20 4.97 11.25 -7.90
C ALA A 20 5.11 10.07 -8.87
N ALA A 21 6.35 9.69 -9.21
CA ALA A 21 6.64 8.52 -10.03
C ALA A 21 6.15 7.23 -9.37
N GLU A 22 6.51 6.98 -8.11
CA GLU A 22 6.07 5.80 -7.35
C GLU A 22 4.55 5.74 -7.22
N ARG A 23 3.88 6.89 -7.03
CA ARG A 23 2.41 6.96 -7.03
C ARG A 23 1.78 6.58 -8.36
N LEU A 24 2.42 6.93 -9.48
CA LEU A 24 1.96 6.51 -10.80
C LEU A 24 2.20 5.02 -11.02
N GLU A 25 3.32 4.48 -10.54
CA GLU A 25 3.62 3.05 -10.58
C GLU A 25 2.62 2.25 -9.77
N GLN A 26 2.28 2.73 -8.56
CA GLN A 26 1.21 2.17 -7.75
C GLN A 26 -0.11 2.16 -8.53
N ALA A 27 -0.56 3.30 -9.06
CA ALA A 27 -1.83 3.37 -9.78
C ALA A 27 -1.87 2.42 -11.00
N PHE A 28 -0.76 2.28 -11.72
CA PHE A 28 -0.64 1.30 -12.79
C PHE A 28 -0.77 -0.14 -12.26
N LEU A 29 -0.06 -0.48 -11.18
CA LEU A 29 -0.12 -1.80 -10.57
C LEU A 29 -1.50 -2.13 -10.00
N GLU A 30 -2.21 -1.16 -9.42
CA GLU A 30 -3.60 -1.32 -8.98
C GLU A 30 -4.51 -1.78 -10.13
N GLU A 31 -4.38 -1.17 -11.31
CA GLU A 31 -5.13 -1.58 -12.50
C GLU A 31 -4.70 -2.98 -12.97
N MET A 32 -3.41 -3.30 -12.98
CA MET A 32 -2.95 -4.62 -13.39
C MET A 32 -3.46 -5.72 -12.45
N LEU A 33 -3.44 -5.47 -11.15
CA LEU A 33 -3.87 -6.44 -10.13
C LEU A 33 -5.36 -6.80 -10.23
N LYS A 34 -6.22 -5.95 -10.81
CA LYS A 34 -7.61 -6.32 -11.09
C LYS A 34 -7.72 -7.54 -12.02
N TYR A 35 -6.69 -7.78 -12.85
CA TYR A 35 -6.66 -8.86 -13.83
C TYR A 35 -5.74 -10.00 -13.42
N CYS A 36 -4.59 -9.70 -12.82
CA CYS A 36 -3.56 -10.68 -12.48
C CYS A 36 -3.35 -10.91 -10.98
N GLY A 37 -4.04 -10.15 -10.13
CA GLY A 37 -3.89 -10.21 -8.68
C GLY A 37 -4.58 -11.41 -8.03
N PRO A 38 -4.32 -11.62 -6.73
CA PRO A 38 -5.00 -12.64 -5.95
C PRO A 38 -6.52 -12.47 -6.03
N LYS A 39 -7.24 -13.57 -6.22
CA LYS A 39 -8.70 -13.59 -6.20
C LYS A 39 -9.20 -14.07 -4.84
N PRO A 40 -10.37 -13.61 -4.40
CA PRO A 40 -10.98 -14.11 -3.17
C PRO A 40 -11.04 -15.63 -3.16
N GLU A 41 -10.60 -16.23 -2.06
CA GLU A 41 -10.64 -17.67 -1.90
C GLU A 41 -12.04 -18.09 -1.46
N ASN A 42 -12.62 -19.08 -2.15
CA ASN A 42 -13.90 -19.65 -1.76
C ASN A 42 -13.69 -20.84 -0.82
N GLY A 43 -14.34 -20.84 0.34
CA GLY A 43 -14.36 -21.99 1.25
C GLY A 43 -14.13 -21.63 2.71
N ALA A 44 -13.85 -22.64 3.54
CA ALA A 44 -13.69 -22.49 4.99
C ALA A 44 -12.48 -21.63 5.40
N PHE A 45 -11.53 -21.40 4.48
CA PHE A 45 -10.32 -20.60 4.70
C PHE A 45 -10.35 -19.24 3.99
N GLY A 46 -11.43 -18.91 3.27
CA GLY A 46 -11.62 -17.59 2.65
C GLY A 46 -12.11 -16.55 3.65
N GLY A 47 -11.93 -15.27 3.33
CA GLY A 47 -12.41 -14.16 4.17
C GLY A 47 -13.90 -13.84 4.00
N GLY A 48 -14.60 -14.58 3.13
CA GLY A 48 -16.05 -14.53 2.94
C GLY A 48 -16.54 -13.14 2.52
N ILE A 49 -17.76 -12.80 2.93
CA ILE A 49 -18.39 -11.51 2.57
C ILE A 49 -17.54 -10.32 3.01
N GLY A 50 -16.78 -10.45 4.11
CA GLY A 50 -15.88 -9.40 4.57
C GLY A 50 -14.77 -9.10 3.55
N GLU A 51 -14.11 -10.13 3.03
CA GLU A 51 -13.03 -9.98 2.04
C GLU A 51 -13.50 -9.24 0.79
N ASP A 52 -14.68 -9.56 0.27
CA ASP A 52 -15.25 -8.89 -0.91
C ASP A 52 -15.44 -7.39 -0.69
N GLN A 53 -15.83 -6.97 0.52
CA GLN A 53 -15.99 -5.55 0.85
C GLN A 53 -14.64 -4.82 1.00
N PHE A 54 -13.56 -5.55 1.30
CA PHE A 54 -12.22 -4.98 1.49
C PHE A 54 -11.26 -5.24 0.32
N GLY A 55 -11.69 -5.91 -0.74
CA GLY A 55 -10.84 -6.31 -1.86
C GLY A 55 -10.13 -5.14 -2.56
N SER A 56 -10.78 -3.98 -2.66
CA SER A 56 -10.15 -2.77 -3.24
C SER A 56 -9.00 -2.25 -2.38
N PHE A 57 -9.17 -2.23 -1.05
CA PHE A 57 -8.13 -1.82 -0.12
C PHE A 57 -6.94 -2.79 -0.16
N LEU A 58 -7.20 -4.10 -0.19
CA LEU A 58 -6.14 -5.10 -0.34
C LEU A 58 -5.37 -4.90 -1.65
N THR A 59 -6.08 -4.66 -2.75
CA THR A 59 -5.46 -4.37 -4.07
C THR A 59 -4.57 -3.12 -4.01
N GLN A 60 -5.07 -2.05 -3.40
CA GLN A 60 -4.32 -0.81 -3.20
C GLN A 60 -3.04 -1.02 -2.38
N GLU A 61 -3.12 -1.76 -1.27
CA GLU A 61 -1.96 -2.05 -0.42
C GLU A 61 -0.94 -2.96 -1.12
N TYR A 62 -1.38 -3.99 -1.86
CA TYR A 62 -0.48 -4.81 -2.67
C TYR A 62 0.27 -3.97 -3.71
N ALA A 63 -0.44 -3.09 -4.42
CA ALA A 63 0.17 -2.20 -5.38
C ALA A 63 1.15 -1.21 -4.74
N ALA A 64 0.83 -0.64 -3.57
CA ALA A 64 1.70 0.27 -2.84
C ALA A 64 3.00 -0.43 -2.41
N VAL A 65 2.91 -1.65 -1.86
CA VAL A 65 4.08 -2.43 -1.47
C VAL A 65 4.94 -2.80 -2.69
N MET A 66 4.32 -3.18 -3.81
CA MET A 66 5.05 -3.50 -5.03
C MET A 66 5.73 -2.27 -5.66
N ALA A 67 5.05 -1.13 -5.73
CA ALA A 67 5.63 0.11 -6.25
C ALA A 67 6.82 0.60 -5.42
N ALA A 68 6.81 0.34 -4.11
CA ALA A 68 7.93 0.66 -3.23
C ALA A 68 9.15 -0.28 -3.43
N GLN A 69 8.99 -1.43 -4.09
CA GLN A 69 10.05 -2.42 -4.27
C GLN A 69 10.47 -2.66 -5.72
N ILE A 70 9.65 -2.26 -6.69
CA ILE A 70 9.86 -2.49 -8.12
C ILE A 70 10.01 -1.14 -8.81
N ASP A 71 10.97 -1.03 -9.74
CA ASP A 71 11.12 0.13 -10.63
C ASP A 71 10.54 -0.21 -12.01
N LEU A 72 9.36 0.32 -12.32
CA LEU A 72 8.74 0.19 -13.65
C LEU A 72 9.22 1.26 -14.65
N GLY A 73 10.14 2.13 -14.22
CA GLY A 73 10.77 3.15 -15.03
C GLY A 73 9.90 4.38 -15.30
N PHE A 74 8.84 4.62 -14.54
CA PHE A 74 7.99 5.80 -14.76
C PHE A 74 8.68 7.10 -14.35
N GLY A 75 9.51 7.07 -13.30
CA GLY A 75 10.31 8.24 -12.92
C GLY A 75 11.24 8.68 -14.06
N LYS A 76 11.98 7.73 -14.63
CA LYS A 76 12.85 7.97 -15.79
C LYS A 76 12.07 8.55 -16.96
N ARG A 77 10.84 8.07 -17.23
CA ARG A 77 10.01 8.58 -18.33
C ARG A 77 9.44 9.97 -18.08
N MET A 78 9.18 10.34 -16.83
CA MET A 78 8.72 11.67 -16.45
C MET A 78 9.82 12.72 -16.60
N ASP A 79 11.07 12.36 -16.28
CA ASP A 79 12.21 13.28 -16.39
C ASP A 79 12.63 13.58 -17.84
N LEU A 80 12.10 12.85 -18.82
CA LEU A 80 12.34 13.06 -20.26
C LEU A 80 11.33 14.03 -20.92
N GLN A 81 10.37 14.60 -20.16
CA GLN A 81 9.38 15.58 -20.65
C GLN A 81 9.68 16.98 -20.12
#